data_AF-A0A7V5T7U9-F1
#
_entry.id   AF-A0A7V5T7U9-F1
#
_cell.length_a   1.000
_cell.length_b   1.000
_cell.length_c   1.000
_cell.angle_alpha   90.00
_cell.angle_beta   90.00
_cell.angle_gamma   90.00
#
_symmetry.space_group_name_H-M   'P 1'
#
loop_
_entity.id
_entity.type
_entity.pdbx_description
1 polymer ?
#
loop_
_entity_poly.entity_id
_entity_poly.type
_entity_poly.pdbx_seq_one_letter_code
_entity_poly.pdbx_strand_id
1 'polypeptide(L)'
;IVELTLHVGYGTFKPVRVEEVEKHHMEGEEFIIPAETAEAINEARRHGCPIIAVGTTTVRALESAADPEGFVRAGAGWTELFIYPGYRFRVVEGLVTNFHLPRSTLLMLVCAFAGRENVLRAYEHAVAMRYRFYSYGDAMFIR
;
A
#
# COMPACT_ATOMS: atom_id res chain seq x y z
N ILE A 1 14.57 9.89 4.27
CA ILE A 1 13.44 9.91 3.31
C ILE A 1 14.02 9.53 1.97
N VAL A 2 13.37 8.64 1.25
CA VAL A 2 13.77 8.19 -0.10
C VAL A 2 12.53 8.12 -0.98
N GLU A 3 12.72 8.17 -2.29
CA GLU A 3 11.62 8.33 -3.25
C GLU A 3 11.63 7.20 -4.28
N LEU A 4 10.43 6.82 -4.74
CA LEU A 4 10.21 5.95 -5.88
C LEU A 4 9.10 6.54 -6.74
N THR A 5 9.01 6.09 -7.99
CA THR A 5 7.97 6.50 -8.92
C THR A 5 7.02 5.33 -9.15
N LEU A 6 5.71 5.59 -9.16
CA LEU A 6 4.71 4.68 -9.71
C LEU A 6 3.80 5.46 -10.67
N HIS A 7 3.79 5.05 -11.93
CA HIS A 7 2.89 5.58 -12.95
C HIS A 7 1.51 4.96 -12.79
N VAL A 8 0.65 5.67 -12.08
CA VAL A 8 -0.71 5.20 -11.79
C VAL A 8 -1.65 5.36 -12.98
N GLY A 9 -2.42 4.31 -13.25
CA GLY A 9 -3.46 4.29 -14.27
C GLY A 9 -4.86 4.50 -13.68
N TYR A 10 -5.86 4.60 -14.56
CA TYR A 10 -7.26 4.65 -14.14
C TYR A 10 -7.69 3.39 -13.35
N GLY A 11 -7.08 2.23 -13.64
CA GLY A 11 -7.33 0.95 -12.98
C GLY A 11 -7.22 0.99 -11.45
N THR A 12 -6.28 1.73 -10.88
CA THR A 12 -6.07 1.78 -9.41
C THR A 12 -7.26 2.34 -8.65
N PHE A 13 -8.04 3.21 -9.27
CA PHE A 13 -9.19 3.87 -8.65
C PHE A 13 -10.53 3.22 -9.02
N LYS A 14 -10.53 2.15 -9.85
CA LYS A 14 -11.76 1.46 -10.21
C LYS A 14 -12.36 0.77 -8.99
N PRO A 15 -13.67 0.90 -8.74
CA PRO A 15 -14.34 0.14 -7.70
C PRO A 15 -14.28 -1.36 -8.01
N VAL A 16 -14.10 -2.18 -6.99
CA VAL A 16 -14.15 -3.64 -7.13
C VAL A 16 -15.60 -4.05 -7.38
N ARG A 17 -15.88 -4.64 -8.54
CA ARG A 17 -17.22 -5.06 -8.99
C ARG A 17 -17.41 -6.58 -9.06
N VAL A 18 -16.42 -7.35 -8.64
CA VAL A 18 -16.46 -8.82 -8.65
C VAL A 18 -17.07 -9.34 -7.35
N GLU A 19 -17.83 -10.44 -7.42
CA GLU A 19 -18.41 -11.11 -6.25
C GLU A 19 -17.34 -11.85 -5.43
N GLU A 20 -16.35 -12.43 -6.11
CA GLU A 20 -15.17 -13.06 -5.51
C GLU A 20 -13.97 -12.13 -5.68
N VAL A 21 -13.39 -11.70 -4.56
CA VAL A 21 -12.30 -10.73 -4.50
C VAL A 21 -11.06 -11.24 -5.22
N GLU A 22 -10.80 -12.54 -5.12
CA GLU A 22 -9.67 -13.25 -5.71
C GLU A 22 -9.67 -13.21 -7.25
N LYS A 23 -10.85 -12.97 -7.86
CA LYS A 23 -11.00 -12.85 -9.32
C LYS A 23 -10.74 -11.42 -9.82
N HIS A 24 -10.42 -10.47 -8.94
CA HIS A 24 -10.10 -9.11 -9.36
C HIS A 24 -8.69 -9.02 -9.96
N HIS A 25 -8.62 -8.60 -11.22
CA HIS A 25 -7.35 -8.30 -11.88
C HIS A 25 -7.05 -6.81 -11.81
N MET A 26 -5.89 -6.46 -11.25
CA MET A 26 -5.35 -5.11 -11.31
C MET A 26 -4.76 -4.86 -12.70
N GLU A 27 -4.96 -3.66 -13.23
CA GLU A 27 -4.20 -3.21 -14.40
C GLU A 27 -2.74 -2.99 -14.00
N GLY A 28 -1.82 -3.39 -14.87
CA GLY A 28 -0.39 -3.23 -14.64
C GLY A 28 0.01 -1.76 -14.55
N GLU A 29 0.78 -1.42 -13.53
CA GLU A 29 1.34 -0.09 -13.33
C GLU A 29 2.86 -0.15 -13.31
N GLU A 30 3.50 0.79 -14.00
CA GLU A 30 4.96 0.86 -14.06
C GLU A 30 5.50 1.56 -12.81
N PHE A 31 6.44 0.92 -12.12
CA PHE A 31 7.20 1.54 -11.04
C PHE A 31 8.67 1.71 -11.43
N ILE A 32 9.33 2.67 -10.81
CA ILE A 32 10.77 2.91 -10.92
C ILE A 32 11.32 3.12 -9.51
N ILE A 33 12.25 2.26 -9.11
CA ILE A 33 12.96 2.37 -7.83
C ILE A 33 14.43 2.71 -8.12
N PRO A 34 14.89 3.93 -7.80
CA PRO A 34 16.29 4.30 -7.92
C PRO A 34 17.21 3.37 -7.12
N ALA A 35 18.45 3.17 -7.59
CA ALA A 35 19.41 2.30 -6.91
C ALA A 35 19.70 2.76 -5.48
N GLU A 36 19.88 4.06 -5.28
CA GLU A 36 20.03 4.68 -3.96
C GLU A 36 18.83 4.45 -3.02
N THR A 37 17.61 4.49 -3.55
CA THR A 37 16.37 4.22 -2.79
C THR A 37 16.34 2.76 -2.33
N ALA A 38 16.61 1.82 -3.23
CA ALA A 38 16.63 0.40 -2.88
C ALA A 38 17.72 0.09 -1.85
N GLU A 39 18.94 0.63 -2.02
CA GLU A 39 20.03 0.40 -1.08
C GLU A 39 19.70 0.99 0.31
N ALA A 40 19.18 2.21 0.38
CA ALA A 40 18.78 2.82 1.65
C ALA A 40 17.69 2.02 2.39
N ILE A 41 16.71 1.47 1.66
CA ILE A 41 15.68 0.59 2.24
C ILE A 41 16.32 -0.71 2.75
N ASN A 42 17.20 -1.33 1.96
CA ASN A 42 17.87 -2.57 2.31
C ASN A 42 18.83 -2.40 3.50
N GLU A 43 19.53 -1.28 3.58
CA GLU A 43 20.38 -0.93 4.72
C GLU A 43 19.54 -0.73 5.99
N ALA A 44 18.45 0.04 5.92
CA ALA A 44 17.52 0.21 7.04
C ALA A 44 17.00 -1.15 7.54
N ARG A 45 16.65 -2.06 6.61
CA ARG A 45 16.25 -3.43 6.93
C ARG A 45 17.36 -4.21 7.64
N ARG A 46 18.61 -4.17 7.15
CA ARG A 46 19.76 -4.83 7.79
C ARG A 46 19.98 -4.32 9.22
N HIS A 47 19.67 -3.06 9.48
CA HIS A 47 19.76 -2.45 10.81
C HIS A 47 18.51 -2.65 11.68
N GLY A 48 17.48 -3.36 11.19
CA GLY A 48 16.22 -3.55 11.93
C GLY A 48 15.41 -2.26 12.09
N CYS A 49 15.62 -1.28 11.22
CA CYS A 49 14.84 -0.05 11.20
C CYS A 49 13.53 -0.25 10.43
N PRO A 50 12.38 0.18 10.98
CA PRO A 50 11.10 -0.03 10.32
C PRO A 50 10.97 0.79 9.04
N ILE A 51 10.44 0.16 7.98
CA ILE A 51 10.15 0.83 6.71
C ILE A 51 8.71 1.35 6.71
N ILE A 52 8.55 2.67 6.69
CA ILE A 52 7.23 3.33 6.65
C ILE A 52 6.95 3.80 5.22
N ALA A 53 5.92 3.25 4.61
CA ALA A 53 5.43 3.67 3.30
C ALA A 53 4.49 4.89 3.44
N VAL A 54 4.66 5.86 2.55
CA VAL A 54 3.73 6.99 2.41
C VAL A 54 2.93 6.75 1.13
N GLY A 55 1.65 6.40 1.30
CA GLY A 55 0.75 6.03 0.21
C GLY A 55 0.71 4.53 -0.08
N THR A 56 -0.47 4.04 -0.45
CA THR A 56 -0.72 2.64 -0.83
C THR A 56 -0.06 2.24 -2.15
N THR A 57 0.14 3.21 -3.04
CA THR A 57 0.91 3.04 -4.29
C THR A 57 2.35 2.68 -4.01
N THR A 58 2.98 3.37 -3.05
CA THR A 58 4.32 3.07 -2.55
C THR A 58 4.41 1.65 -1.99
N VAL A 59 3.40 1.22 -1.22
CA VAL A 59 3.33 -0.16 -0.71
C VAL A 59 3.34 -1.16 -1.86
N ARG A 60 2.49 -0.99 -2.89
CA ARG A 60 2.42 -1.91 -4.03
C ARG A 60 3.74 -2.00 -4.80
N ALA A 61 4.39 -0.86 -5.05
CA ALA A 61 5.68 -0.81 -5.73
C ALA A 61 6.75 -1.58 -4.93
N LEU A 62 6.90 -1.28 -3.64
CA LEU A 62 7.88 -1.94 -2.77
C LEU A 62 7.62 -3.44 -2.63
N GLU A 63 6.38 -3.83 -2.35
CA GLU A 63 6.01 -5.23 -2.21
C GLU A 63 6.13 -6.01 -3.53
N SER A 64 6.07 -5.35 -4.69
CA SER A 64 6.28 -6.01 -5.99
C SER A 64 7.75 -6.15 -6.34
N ALA A 65 8.58 -5.18 -5.95
CA ALA A 65 10.02 -5.20 -6.19
C ALA A 65 10.81 -6.04 -5.16
N ALA A 66 10.15 -6.54 -4.12
CA ALA A 66 10.75 -7.30 -3.05
C ALA A 66 10.93 -8.79 -3.36
N ASP A 67 12.07 -9.34 -2.96
CA ASP A 67 12.28 -10.78 -2.91
C ASP A 67 11.56 -11.45 -1.71
N PRO A 68 11.59 -12.79 -1.56
CA PRO A 68 10.94 -13.47 -0.45
C PRO A 68 11.45 -13.08 0.95
N GLU A 69 12.66 -12.53 1.06
CA GLU A 69 13.28 -12.10 2.32
C GLU A 69 12.96 -10.62 2.64
N GLY A 70 12.35 -9.90 1.69
CA GLY A 70 11.95 -8.50 1.83
C GLY A 70 13.04 -7.51 1.43
N PHE A 71 14.08 -7.94 0.71
CA PHE A 71 15.03 -7.01 0.10
C PHE A 71 14.48 -6.48 -1.23
N VAL A 72 14.57 -5.16 -1.41
CA VAL A 72 14.03 -4.43 -2.55
C VAL A 72 15.06 -4.40 -3.68
N ARG A 73 14.62 -4.73 -4.90
CA ARG A 73 15.43 -4.61 -6.11
C ARG A 73 15.25 -3.23 -6.75
N ALA A 74 16.36 -2.61 -7.15
CA ALA A 74 16.35 -1.39 -7.93
C ALA A 74 15.93 -1.65 -9.38
N GLY A 75 15.47 -0.61 -10.06
CA GLY A 75 15.13 -0.61 -11.48
C GLY A 75 13.67 -0.28 -11.77
N ALA A 76 13.32 -0.33 -13.05
CA ALA A 76 11.95 -0.22 -13.52
C ALA A 76 11.28 -1.60 -13.56
N GLY A 77 9.98 -1.65 -13.31
CA GLY A 77 9.20 -2.87 -13.35
C GLY A 77 7.71 -2.59 -13.43
N TRP A 78 6.92 -3.66 -13.48
CA TRP A 78 5.46 -3.58 -13.54
C TRP A 78 4.86 -4.25 -12.30
N THR A 79 3.78 -3.69 -11.78
CA THR A 79 3.01 -4.28 -10.70
C THR A 79 1.54 -4.44 -11.07
N GLU A 80 1.09 -5.68 -11.02
CA GLU A 80 -0.33 -6.07 -11.00
C GLU A 80 -0.73 -6.57 -9.61
N LEU A 81 0.10 -6.27 -8.59
CA LEU A 81 -0.07 -6.82 -7.25
C LEU A 81 -1.37 -6.29 -6.63
N PHE A 82 -2.30 -7.21 -6.39
CA PHE A 82 -3.52 -6.96 -5.65
C PHE A 82 -3.36 -7.43 -4.19
N ILE A 83 -3.39 -6.46 -3.27
CA ILE A 83 -3.20 -6.70 -1.83
C ILE A 83 -4.57 -6.69 -1.14
N TYR A 84 -4.92 -7.81 -0.52
CA TYR A 84 -6.18 -8.02 0.19
C TYR A 84 -5.94 -8.84 1.47
N PRO A 85 -6.92 -8.93 2.39
CA PRO A 85 -6.73 -9.62 3.67
C PRO A 85 -6.19 -11.05 3.52
N GLY A 86 -5.14 -11.37 4.28
CA GLY A 86 -4.36 -12.60 4.13
C GLY A 86 -2.99 -12.39 3.46
N TYR A 87 -2.75 -11.23 2.84
CA TYR A 87 -1.44 -10.87 2.33
C TYR A 87 -0.40 -10.70 3.44
N ARG A 88 0.80 -11.25 3.24
CA ARG A 88 1.94 -11.08 4.14
C ARG A 88 2.87 -10.01 3.59
N PHE A 89 2.88 -8.84 4.24
CA PHE A 89 3.80 -7.75 3.92
C PHE A 89 5.24 -8.19 4.19
N ARG A 90 6.10 -7.91 3.21
CA ARG A 90 7.51 -8.28 3.27
C ARG A 90 8.37 -7.07 3.56
N VAL A 91 8.07 -5.91 2.99
CA VAL A 91 8.91 -4.72 3.11
C VAL A 91 8.36 -3.76 4.15
N VAL A 92 7.07 -3.46 4.06
CA VAL A 92 6.47 -2.33 4.76
C VAL A 92 6.02 -2.72 6.17
N GLU A 93 6.43 -1.95 7.15
CA GLU A 93 6.11 -2.13 8.58
C GLU A 93 5.30 -0.97 9.17
N GLY A 94 5.14 0.12 8.42
CA GLY A 94 4.19 1.19 8.75
C GLY A 94 3.61 1.83 7.50
N LEU A 95 2.40 2.37 7.60
CA LEU A 95 1.69 2.98 6.47
C LEU A 95 1.09 4.33 6.87
N VAL A 96 1.44 5.37 6.12
CA VAL A 96 0.71 6.64 6.09
C VAL A 96 -0.20 6.64 4.86
N THR A 97 -1.51 6.79 5.06
CA THR A 97 -2.48 6.76 3.96
C THR A 97 -3.74 7.56 4.28
N ASN A 98 -4.59 7.82 3.29
CA ASN A 98 -5.86 8.52 3.48
C ASN A 98 -6.95 7.56 3.99
N PHE A 99 -8.13 8.12 4.33
CA PHE A 99 -9.34 7.33 4.45
C PHE A 99 -9.96 7.06 3.06
N HIS A 100 -10.13 5.78 2.72
CA HIS A 100 -10.54 5.30 1.41
C HIS A 100 -12.05 5.03 1.34
N LEU A 101 -12.60 4.98 0.12
CA LEU A 101 -14.03 4.69 -0.06
C LEU A 101 -14.35 3.23 0.26
N PRO A 102 -15.57 2.93 0.74
CA PRO A 102 -16.06 1.55 0.88
C PRO A 102 -15.94 0.78 -0.44
N ARG A 103 -15.62 -0.52 -0.34
CA ARG A 103 -15.49 -1.43 -1.49
C ARG A 103 -14.42 -1.00 -2.53
N SER A 104 -13.37 -0.32 -2.07
CA SER A 104 -12.19 0.01 -2.89
C SER A 104 -11.05 -0.97 -2.66
N THR A 105 -10.22 -1.17 -3.68
CA THR A 105 -8.96 -1.95 -3.60
C THR A 105 -8.02 -1.35 -2.54
N LEU A 106 -7.99 -0.03 -2.41
CA LEU A 106 -7.18 0.68 -1.42
C LEU A 106 -7.62 0.36 0.01
N LEU A 107 -8.93 0.34 0.28
CA LEU A 107 -9.45 -0.08 1.58
C LEU A 107 -9.11 -1.54 1.87
N MET A 108 -9.14 -2.43 0.86
CA MET A 108 -8.75 -3.82 1.03
C MET A 108 -7.28 -3.98 1.42
N LEU A 109 -6.38 -3.20 0.80
CA LEU A 109 -4.97 -3.15 1.17
C LEU A 109 -4.81 -2.69 2.62
N VAL A 110 -5.51 -1.63 3.03
CA VAL A 110 -5.45 -1.15 4.42
C VAL A 110 -6.00 -2.19 5.39
N CYS A 111 -7.06 -2.91 5.05
CA CYS A 111 -7.58 -4.04 5.82
C CYS A 111 -6.61 -5.22 5.88
N ALA A 112 -5.83 -5.48 4.82
CA ALA A 112 -4.78 -6.47 4.84
C ALA A 112 -3.66 -6.07 5.80
N PHE A 113 -3.32 -4.78 5.84
CA PHE A 113 -2.24 -4.25 6.67
C PHE A 113 -2.60 -4.20 8.16
N ALA A 114 -3.79 -3.69 8.52
CA ALA A 114 -4.17 -3.41 9.91
C ALA A 114 -5.20 -4.40 10.50
N GLY A 115 -5.72 -5.32 9.68
CA GLY A 115 -6.83 -6.19 10.02
C GLY A 115 -8.19 -5.51 9.85
N ARG A 116 -9.13 -6.21 9.21
CA ARG A 116 -10.46 -5.67 8.85
C ARG A 116 -11.21 -5.03 10.03
N GLU A 117 -11.32 -5.73 11.17
CA GLU A 117 -12.08 -5.25 12.32
C GLU A 117 -11.48 -3.95 12.91
N ASN A 118 -10.15 -3.85 12.96
CA ASN A 118 -9.47 -2.65 13.44
C ASN A 118 -9.71 -1.46 12.50
N VAL A 119 -9.64 -1.70 11.19
CA VAL A 119 -9.92 -0.65 10.18
C VAL A 119 -11.38 -0.20 10.27
N LEU A 120 -12.34 -1.11 10.36
CA LEU A 120 -13.76 -0.75 10.46
C LEU A 120 -14.03 0.09 11.71
N ARG A 121 -13.49 -0.30 12.87
CA ARG A 121 -13.58 0.50 14.10
C ARG A 121 -12.95 1.88 13.97
N ALA A 122 -11.79 1.99 13.32
CA ALA A 122 -11.14 3.27 13.08
C ALA A 122 -11.98 4.16 12.16
N TYR A 123 -12.65 3.58 11.16
CA TYR A 123 -13.54 4.31 10.25
C TYR A 123 -14.82 4.79 10.95
N GLU A 124 -15.43 3.96 11.80
CA GLU A 124 -16.58 4.35 12.63
C GLU A 124 -16.22 5.54 13.53
N HIS A 125 -15.05 5.49 14.18
CA HIS A 125 -14.55 6.60 14.98
C HIS A 125 -14.33 7.86 14.13
N ALA A 126 -13.68 7.73 12.98
CA ALA A 126 -13.41 8.84 12.07
C ALA A 126 -14.71 9.52 11.59
N VAL A 127 -15.75 8.74 11.29
CA VAL A 127 -17.08 9.26 10.95
C VAL A 127 -17.70 10.00 12.14
N ALA A 128 -17.69 9.41 13.33
CA ALA A 128 -18.24 10.02 14.55
C ALA A 128 -17.55 11.36 14.88
N MET A 129 -16.24 11.42 14.68
CA MET A 129 -15.41 12.60 14.92
C MET A 129 -15.34 13.55 13.72
N ARG A 130 -16.09 13.29 12.65
CA ARG A 130 -16.17 14.13 11.44
C ARG A 130 -14.82 14.39 10.76
N TYR A 131 -13.97 13.37 10.71
CA TYR A 131 -12.78 13.38 9.87
C TYR A 131 -13.19 13.57 8.41
N ARG A 132 -12.33 14.22 7.65
CA ARG A 132 -12.47 14.41 6.21
C ARG A 132 -11.91 13.18 5.50
N PHE A 133 -12.64 12.62 4.56
CA PHE A 133 -12.25 11.41 3.83
C PHE A 133 -11.68 11.76 2.45
N TYR A 134 -11.13 10.75 1.77
CA TYR A 134 -10.70 10.80 0.36
C TYR A 134 -9.41 11.60 0.11
N SER A 135 -9.17 11.99 -1.15
CA SER A 135 -7.88 12.48 -1.65
C SER A 135 -7.35 13.73 -0.93
N TYR A 136 -8.25 14.61 -0.47
CA TYR A 136 -7.91 15.87 0.20
C TYR A 136 -8.35 15.90 1.68
N GLY A 137 -8.66 14.72 2.22
CA GLY A 137 -9.11 14.55 3.58
C GLY A 137 -7.96 14.51 4.59
N ASP A 138 -8.27 13.94 5.75
CA ASP A 138 -7.30 13.64 6.79
C ASP A 138 -6.57 12.32 6.49
N ALA A 139 -5.48 12.07 7.23
CA ALA A 139 -4.64 10.90 7.07
C ALA A 139 -4.73 9.94 8.26
N MET A 140 -4.40 8.69 7.99
CA MET A 140 -4.16 7.61 8.95
C MET A 140 -2.67 7.28 8.97
N PHE A 141 -2.15 6.99 10.16
CA PHE A 141 -0.87 6.32 10.35
C PHE A 141 -1.13 4.97 11.04
N ILE A 142 -0.58 3.91 10.46
CA ILE A 142 -0.76 2.52 10.93
C ILE A 142 0.62 1.91 11.18
N ARG A 143 0.76 1.25 12.33
CA ARG A 143 1.97 0.57 12.81
C ARG A 143 1.58 -0.66 13.64
#